data_AF-A0A6A2EXR4-F1
#
_entry.id   AF-A0A6A2EXR4-F1
#
_cell.length_a   1.000
_cell.length_b   1.000
_cell.length_c   1.000
_cell.angle_alpha   90.00
_cell.angle_beta   90.00
_cell.angle_gamma   90.00
#
_symmetry.space_group_name_H-M   'P 1'
#
loop_
_entity.id
_entity.type
_entity.pdbx_description
1 polymer ?
#
loop_
_entity_poly.entity_id
_entity_poly.type
_entity_poly.pdbx_seq_one_letter_code
_entity_poly.pdbx_strand_id
1 'polypeptide(L)'
;MKNNILHLIVMVCIVAFSACTKPPVDPPNDRDCRYKGKFETAVCGWGLYGSYWIRLEDGTLLQPCESDINIDASLIYEGREVEVDYYAVKPNTVDCNSLLNCLAWPGEHTNAHITCMKLLGENPKEEPSGDCKEQGILHDWTGKLDGCGWMVELNNGEMLELNEGAIDETKFSDGTPVLIGYKTVYRASNCMAGTPVEVTCIRVANTTQN
;
A
#
# COMPACT_ATOMS: atom_id res chain seq x y z
N MET A 1 79.50 -10.20 -43.58
CA MET A 1 79.05 -9.77 -44.93
C MET A 1 77.53 -9.82 -44.97
N LYS A 2 76.92 -8.69 -45.33
CA LYS A 2 75.64 -8.48 -46.05
C LYS A 2 74.40 -9.28 -45.59
N ASN A 3 73.43 -8.57 -45.00
CA ASN A 3 72.14 -8.18 -45.64
C ASN A 3 71.11 -9.33 -45.60
N ASN A 4 69.80 -9.17 -45.55
CA ASN A 4 68.84 -8.06 -45.43
C ASN A 4 67.49 -8.74 -45.13
N ILE A 5 66.62 -8.04 -44.41
CA ILE A 5 65.18 -7.85 -44.70
C ILE A 5 64.44 -9.05 -45.34
N LEU A 6 63.51 -9.65 -44.59
CA LEU A 6 62.16 -9.86 -45.14
C LEU A 6 61.12 -10.02 -44.03
N HIS A 7 60.12 -9.14 -44.09
CA HIS A 7 58.93 -9.13 -43.25
C HIS A 7 58.17 -10.46 -43.31
N LEU A 8 57.84 -11.03 -42.14
CA LEU A 8 56.70 -11.93 -42.02
C LEU A 8 55.83 -11.46 -40.85
N ILE A 9 54.81 -10.70 -41.23
CA ILE A 9 53.71 -10.28 -40.37
C ILE A 9 52.91 -11.54 -40.05
N VAL A 10 53.05 -12.07 -38.84
CA VAL A 10 52.15 -13.12 -38.32
C VAL A 10 51.12 -12.42 -37.45
N MET A 11 50.03 -12.00 -38.11
CA MET A 11 48.83 -11.50 -37.48
C MET A 11 48.07 -12.69 -36.89
N VAL A 12 48.35 -12.99 -35.62
CA VAL A 12 47.57 -13.98 -34.85
C VAL A 12 46.26 -13.32 -34.45
N CYS A 13 45.19 -13.60 -35.20
CA CYS A 13 43.82 -13.27 -34.83
C CYS A 13 43.42 -14.09 -33.60
N ILE A 14 43.52 -13.49 -32.42
CA ILE A 14 42.85 -13.99 -31.21
C ILE A 14 41.36 -13.68 -31.41
N VAL A 15 40.60 -14.70 -31.82
CA VAL A 15 39.14 -14.66 -31.78
C VAL A 15 38.74 -14.76 -30.32
N ALA A 16 38.68 -13.61 -29.64
CA ALA A 16 37.96 -13.51 -28.38
C ALA A 16 36.49 -13.73 -28.71
N PHE A 17 35.97 -14.91 -28.39
CA PHE A 17 34.53 -15.09 -28.23
C PHE A 17 34.10 -14.20 -27.07
N SER A 18 33.77 -12.94 -27.38
CA SER A 18 32.86 -12.16 -26.55
C SER A 18 31.51 -12.85 -26.64
N ALA A 19 31.35 -13.90 -25.83
CA ALA A 19 30.04 -14.35 -25.42
C ALA A 19 29.41 -13.15 -24.71
N CYS A 20 28.60 -12.39 -25.45
CA CYS A 20 27.66 -11.46 -24.86
C CYS A 20 26.66 -12.29 -24.07
N THR A 21 27.00 -12.65 -22.83
CA THR A 21 25.97 -12.84 -21.82
C THR A 21 25.34 -11.47 -21.67
N LYS A 22 24.23 -11.24 -22.38
CA LYS A 22 23.32 -10.17 -21.99
C LYS A 22 23.13 -10.37 -20.48
N PRO A 23 23.44 -9.36 -19.63
CA PRO A 23 22.99 -9.43 -18.25
C PRO A 23 21.48 -9.71 -18.29
N PRO A 24 20.94 -10.52 -17.35
CA PRO A 24 19.50 -10.67 -17.25
C PRO A 24 18.92 -9.26 -17.27
N VAL A 25 18.05 -9.01 -18.25
CA VAL A 25 17.31 -7.76 -18.31
C VAL A 25 16.44 -7.82 -17.07
N ASP A 26 16.80 -7.07 -16.04
CA ASP A 26 15.92 -6.86 -14.89
C ASP A 26 14.55 -6.46 -15.48
N PRO A 27 13.47 -7.17 -15.15
CA PRO A 27 12.15 -6.82 -15.66
C PRO A 27 11.90 -5.35 -15.29
N PRO A 28 11.34 -4.54 -16.20
CA PRO A 28 11.22 -3.11 -15.95
C PRO A 28 10.30 -2.92 -14.75
N ASN A 29 10.88 -2.63 -13.59
CA ASN A 29 10.15 -2.31 -12.36
C ASN A 29 9.70 -0.84 -12.37
N ASP A 30 9.26 -0.40 -13.54
CA ASP A 30 8.79 0.95 -13.89
C ASP A 30 7.78 0.84 -15.04
N ARG A 31 6.88 -0.14 -14.95
CA ARG A 31 5.70 -0.17 -15.81
C ARG A 31 4.57 0.43 -15.00
N ASP A 32 4.12 1.62 -15.39
CA ASP A 32 2.80 2.10 -15.00
C ASP A 32 1.78 1.01 -15.38
N CYS A 33 1.11 0.43 -14.40
CA CYS A 33 0.10 -0.58 -14.66
C CYS A 33 -1.03 0.05 -15.49
N ARG A 34 -1.36 -0.53 -16.65
CA ARG A 34 -2.21 0.14 -17.65
C ARG A 34 -3.68 0.29 -17.26
N TYR A 35 -4.25 -0.65 -16.51
CA TYR A 35 -5.68 -0.71 -16.25
C TYR A 35 -6.00 -0.28 -14.83
N LYS A 36 -7.09 0.46 -14.65
CA LYS A 36 -7.64 0.81 -13.35
C LYS A 36 -8.83 -0.06 -13.02
N GLY A 37 -9.00 -0.36 -11.75
CA GLY A 37 -10.11 -1.17 -11.25
C GLY A 37 -10.24 -1.14 -9.74
N LYS A 38 -11.12 -2.01 -9.24
CA LYS A 38 -11.37 -2.22 -7.82
C LYS A 38 -11.40 -3.70 -7.48
N PHE A 39 -10.95 -4.04 -6.29
CA PHE A 39 -11.20 -5.37 -5.74
C PHE A 39 -12.68 -5.55 -5.44
N GLU A 40 -13.22 -6.70 -5.83
CA GLU A 40 -14.61 -7.10 -5.61
C GLU A 40 -14.62 -8.55 -5.13
N THR A 41 -15.46 -8.83 -4.14
CA THR A 41 -15.65 -10.16 -3.58
C THR A 41 -16.47 -10.97 -4.57
N ALA A 42 -15.84 -11.96 -5.19
CA ALA A 42 -16.54 -12.97 -5.92
C ALA A 42 -17.43 -13.78 -4.96
N VAL A 43 -18.73 -13.78 -5.23
CA VAL A 43 -19.73 -14.56 -4.46
C VAL A 43 -19.39 -16.07 -4.45
N CYS A 44 -18.65 -16.50 -5.47
CA CYS A 44 -18.29 -17.88 -5.68
C CYS A 44 -17.12 -17.94 -6.67
N GLY A 45 -16.07 -18.66 -6.28
CA GLY A 45 -14.83 -18.73 -7.03
C GLY A 45 -13.64 -18.34 -6.17
N TRP A 46 -12.55 -19.07 -6.34
CA TRP A 46 -11.30 -18.82 -5.64
C TRP A 46 -10.22 -18.51 -6.67
N GLY A 47 -9.49 -17.44 -6.43
CA GLY A 47 -8.28 -17.07 -7.18
C GLY A 47 -7.07 -17.07 -6.27
N LEU A 48 -5.98 -16.52 -6.79
CA LEU A 48 -4.72 -16.30 -6.10
C LEU A 48 -4.90 -15.46 -4.81
N TYR A 49 -5.83 -14.51 -4.82
CA TYR A 49 -6.10 -13.60 -3.69
C TYR A 49 -7.36 -14.00 -2.91
N GLY A 50 -7.66 -15.29 -2.84
CA GLY A 50 -8.85 -15.78 -2.17
C GLY A 50 -10.11 -15.52 -3.00
N SER A 51 -11.14 -14.95 -2.38
CA SER A 51 -12.39 -14.56 -3.06
C SER A 51 -12.33 -13.18 -3.71
N TYR A 52 -11.21 -12.46 -3.60
CA TYR A 52 -11.08 -11.12 -4.17
C TYR A 52 -10.62 -11.16 -5.61
N TRP A 53 -11.49 -10.66 -6.49
CA TRP A 53 -11.27 -10.51 -7.92
C TRP A 53 -11.17 -9.02 -8.25
N ILE A 54 -10.79 -8.67 -9.49
CA ILE A 54 -10.58 -7.26 -9.86
C ILE A 54 -11.56 -6.87 -10.96
N ARG A 55 -12.45 -5.92 -10.68
CA ARG A 55 -13.30 -5.32 -11.70
C ARG A 55 -12.62 -4.09 -12.27
N LEU A 56 -12.30 -4.14 -13.56
CA LEU A 56 -11.75 -3.00 -14.30
C LEU A 56 -12.84 -1.94 -14.55
N GLU A 57 -12.41 -0.71 -14.81
CA GLU A 57 -13.32 0.41 -15.13
C GLU A 57 -14.20 0.15 -16.36
N ASP A 58 -13.75 -0.66 -17.32
CA ASP A 58 -14.52 -1.07 -18.50
C ASP A 58 -15.58 -2.15 -18.21
N GLY A 59 -15.66 -2.61 -16.95
CA GLY A 59 -16.57 -3.66 -16.49
C GLY A 59 -15.99 -5.08 -16.56
N THR A 60 -14.84 -5.27 -17.20
CA THR A 60 -14.17 -6.57 -17.28
C THR A 60 -13.82 -7.07 -15.87
N LEU A 61 -14.20 -8.31 -15.56
CA LEU A 61 -13.85 -8.93 -14.29
C LEU A 61 -12.70 -9.90 -14.48
N LEU A 62 -11.64 -9.68 -13.71
CA LEU A 62 -10.44 -10.51 -13.71
C LEU A 62 -10.49 -11.46 -12.51
N GLN A 63 -10.36 -12.75 -12.77
CA GLN A 63 -10.02 -13.74 -11.75
C GLN A 63 -8.49 -13.88 -11.72
N PRO A 64 -7.79 -13.39 -10.68
CA PRO A 64 -6.35 -13.53 -10.58
C PRO A 64 -6.02 -15.00 -10.33
N CYS A 65 -5.29 -15.63 -11.26
CA CYS A 65 -4.94 -17.05 -11.19
C CYS A 65 -3.46 -17.26 -10.92
N GLU A 66 -2.64 -16.35 -11.45
CA GLU A 66 -1.19 -16.32 -11.30
C GLU A 66 -0.73 -14.88 -11.18
N SER A 67 0.48 -14.66 -10.70
CA SER A 67 1.04 -13.33 -10.52
C SER A 67 2.56 -13.35 -10.51
N ASP A 68 3.18 -12.44 -11.26
CA ASP A 68 4.62 -12.15 -11.21
C ASP A 68 5.00 -11.36 -9.95
N ILE A 69 4.00 -10.76 -9.29
CA ILE A 69 4.18 -9.97 -8.07
C ILE A 69 3.69 -10.72 -6.84
N ASN A 70 4.28 -10.39 -5.69
CA ASN A 70 3.81 -10.84 -4.39
C ASN A 70 3.21 -9.66 -3.63
N ILE A 71 1.94 -9.76 -3.26
CA ILE A 71 1.23 -8.75 -2.48
C ILE A 71 0.79 -9.33 -1.14
N ASP A 72 0.85 -8.52 -0.09
CA ASP A 72 0.33 -8.91 1.21
C ASP A 72 -1.21 -8.97 1.15
N ALA A 73 -1.78 -10.16 1.29
CA ALA A 73 -3.23 -10.39 1.18
C ALA A 73 -4.07 -9.57 2.17
N SER A 74 -3.49 -9.15 3.30
CA SER A 74 -4.19 -8.28 4.26
C SER A 74 -4.40 -6.84 3.76
N LEU A 75 -3.72 -6.47 2.68
CA LEU A 75 -3.91 -5.20 2.00
C LEU A 75 -5.06 -5.28 0.99
N ILE A 76 -5.66 -6.45 0.78
CA ILE A 76 -6.74 -6.63 -0.19
C ILE A 76 -8.07 -6.65 0.57
N TYR A 77 -8.99 -5.77 0.16
CA TYR A 77 -10.33 -5.68 0.73
C TYR A 77 -11.33 -5.17 -0.32
N GLU A 78 -12.61 -5.41 -0.07
CA GLU A 78 -13.72 -4.99 -0.94
C GLU A 78 -13.64 -3.50 -1.29
N GLY A 79 -13.72 -3.19 -2.58
CA GLY A 79 -13.73 -1.82 -3.08
C GLY A 79 -12.38 -1.13 -3.12
N ARG A 80 -11.28 -1.76 -2.67
CA ARG A 80 -9.94 -1.15 -2.75
C ARG A 80 -9.57 -0.90 -4.21
N GLU A 81 -9.17 0.33 -4.51
CA GLU A 81 -8.73 0.73 -5.85
C GLU A 81 -7.35 0.17 -6.19
N VAL A 82 -7.14 -0.14 -7.47
CA VAL A 82 -5.92 -0.78 -7.95
C VAL A 82 -5.61 -0.34 -9.39
N GLU A 83 -4.33 -0.14 -9.69
CA GLU A 83 -3.82 -0.16 -11.06
C GLU A 83 -3.21 -1.53 -11.31
N VAL A 84 -3.54 -2.18 -12.42
CA VAL A 84 -3.18 -3.56 -12.70
C VAL A 84 -2.82 -3.75 -14.17
N ASP A 85 -1.94 -4.70 -14.43
CA ASP A 85 -1.61 -5.10 -15.79
C ASP A 85 -1.56 -6.63 -15.87
N TYR A 86 -2.16 -7.20 -16.92
CA TYR A 86 -2.39 -8.63 -16.99
C TYR A 86 -2.34 -9.16 -18.42
N TYR A 87 -2.24 -10.48 -18.55
CA TYR A 87 -2.63 -11.20 -19.76
C TYR A 87 -3.66 -12.27 -19.44
N ALA A 88 -4.55 -12.53 -20.41
CA ALA A 88 -5.55 -13.57 -20.30
C ALA A 88 -4.91 -14.95 -20.36
N VAL A 89 -5.31 -15.82 -19.43
CA VAL A 89 -4.86 -17.21 -19.33
C VAL A 89 -5.95 -18.10 -19.88
N LYS A 90 -5.56 -19.17 -20.59
CA LYS A 90 -6.53 -20.13 -21.11
C LYS A 90 -7.18 -20.90 -19.95
N PRO A 91 -8.50 -21.11 -19.95
CA PRO A 91 -9.24 -21.76 -18.84
C PRO A 91 -8.73 -23.14 -18.42
N ASN A 92 -7.99 -23.84 -19.29
CA ASN A 92 -7.51 -25.21 -19.08
C ASN A 92 -5.99 -25.31 -18.86
N THR A 93 -5.26 -24.19 -18.80
CA THR A 93 -3.80 -24.20 -18.64
C THR A 93 -3.34 -23.90 -17.23
N VAL A 94 -4.21 -23.34 -16.39
CA VAL A 94 -3.91 -22.95 -15.01
C VAL A 94 -5.07 -23.40 -14.14
N ASP A 95 -4.77 -24.14 -13.07
CA ASP A 95 -5.75 -24.59 -12.08
C ASP A 95 -6.17 -23.43 -11.19
N CYS A 96 -6.97 -22.53 -11.76
CA CYS A 96 -7.61 -21.46 -11.04
C CYS A 96 -8.83 -22.08 -10.36
N ASN A 97 -8.64 -22.57 -9.13
CA ASN A 97 -9.58 -23.37 -8.34
C ASN A 97 -11.03 -23.21 -8.81
N SER A 98 -11.49 -24.26 -9.48
CA SER A 98 -12.61 -24.22 -10.41
C SER A 98 -13.89 -23.61 -9.82
N LEU A 99 -14.54 -22.74 -10.61
CA LEU A 99 -15.92 -22.27 -10.46
C LEU A 99 -16.96 -23.38 -10.68
N LEU A 100 -16.68 -24.63 -10.28
CA LEU A 100 -17.54 -25.78 -10.56
C LEU A 100 -18.91 -25.58 -9.88
N ASN A 101 -19.81 -24.91 -10.62
CA ASN A 101 -21.25 -24.70 -10.40
C ASN A 101 -21.65 -23.56 -9.47
N CYS A 102 -21.28 -22.31 -9.79
CA CYS A 102 -21.95 -21.17 -9.18
C CYS A 102 -23.16 -20.68 -9.99
N LEU A 103 -24.36 -21.06 -9.54
CA LEU A 103 -25.63 -20.58 -10.11
C LEU A 103 -25.93 -19.10 -9.78
N ALA A 104 -25.26 -18.55 -8.77
CA ALA A 104 -25.37 -17.14 -8.38
C ALA A 104 -24.40 -16.22 -9.15
N TRP A 105 -23.61 -16.77 -10.08
CA TRP A 105 -22.60 -16.02 -10.79
C TRP A 105 -23.19 -15.27 -11.99
N PRO A 106 -23.08 -13.93 -12.07
CA PRO A 106 -23.85 -13.15 -13.02
C PRO A 106 -23.16 -12.84 -14.35
N GLY A 107 -21.97 -13.37 -14.70
CA GLY A 107 -21.34 -12.95 -15.96
C GLY A 107 -20.08 -13.66 -16.44
N GLU A 108 -19.49 -13.12 -17.50
CA GLU A 108 -18.20 -13.56 -18.01
C GLU A 108 -17.06 -12.98 -17.16
N HIS A 109 -15.97 -13.73 -17.06
CA HIS A 109 -14.74 -13.29 -16.41
C HIS A 109 -13.53 -13.71 -17.24
N THR A 110 -12.40 -13.08 -16.98
CA THR A 110 -11.11 -13.41 -17.59
C THR A 110 -10.18 -13.97 -16.53
N ASN A 111 -9.71 -15.20 -16.72
CA ASN A 111 -8.59 -15.73 -15.94
C ASN A 111 -7.35 -14.91 -16.27
N ALA A 112 -6.73 -14.34 -15.25
CA ALA A 112 -5.67 -13.37 -15.42
C ALA A 112 -4.38 -13.85 -14.76
N HIS A 113 -3.28 -13.70 -15.49
CA HIS A 113 -1.96 -13.67 -14.89
C HIS A 113 -1.59 -12.20 -14.67
N ILE A 114 -1.37 -11.82 -13.42
CA ILE A 114 -1.06 -10.45 -13.02
C ILE A 114 0.43 -10.19 -13.21
N THR A 115 0.77 -9.24 -14.06
CA THR A 115 2.16 -8.86 -14.36
C THR A 115 2.59 -7.57 -13.64
N CYS A 116 1.62 -6.78 -13.19
CA CYS A 116 1.81 -5.52 -12.48
C CYS A 116 0.60 -5.28 -11.59
N MET A 117 0.83 -4.75 -10.39
CA MET A 117 -0.23 -4.23 -9.54
C MET A 117 0.30 -3.13 -8.65
N LYS A 118 -0.49 -2.09 -8.50
CA LYS A 118 -0.28 -0.99 -7.58
C LYS A 118 -1.57 -0.76 -6.84
N LEU A 119 -1.55 -1.08 -5.54
CA LEU A 119 -2.67 -0.82 -4.65
C LEU A 119 -2.79 0.69 -4.44
N LEU A 120 -3.99 1.23 -4.69
CA LEU A 120 -4.30 2.63 -4.46
C LEU A 120 -5.01 2.79 -3.11
N GLY A 121 -5.08 4.04 -2.65
CA GLY A 121 -5.70 4.39 -1.37
C GLY A 121 -4.84 4.03 -0.15
N GLU A 122 -5.41 4.24 1.03
CA GLU A 122 -4.73 4.07 2.30
C GLU A 122 -4.30 2.61 2.51
N ASN A 123 -3.11 2.43 3.06
CA ASN A 123 -2.65 1.14 3.52
C ASN A 123 -3.22 0.92 4.93
N PRO A 124 -4.14 -0.05 5.14
CA PRO A 124 -4.76 -0.28 6.45
C PRO A 124 -3.78 -0.75 7.53
N LYS A 125 -2.52 -1.06 7.15
CA LYS A 125 -1.41 -1.38 8.06
C LYS A 125 -0.43 -0.23 8.28
N GLU A 126 -0.50 0.83 7.48
CA GLU A 126 0.25 2.04 7.81
C GLU A 126 -0.52 2.79 8.88
N GLU A 127 0.10 2.88 10.06
CA GLU A 127 -0.16 3.96 11.00
C GLU A 127 -0.19 5.28 10.21
N PRO A 128 -1.17 6.17 10.47
CA PRO A 128 -1.37 7.37 9.66
C PRO A 128 -0.04 8.07 9.42
N SER A 129 0.34 8.21 8.15
CA SER A 129 1.59 8.83 7.72
C SER A 129 1.51 10.35 7.93
N GLY A 130 1.41 10.77 9.18
CA GLY A 130 1.85 12.06 9.64
C GLY A 130 3.15 11.85 10.40
N ASP A 131 4.03 12.84 10.37
CA ASP A 131 5.12 12.94 11.32
C ASP A 131 4.53 13.10 12.73
N CYS A 132 4.02 12.02 13.35
CA CYS A 132 3.56 12.03 14.74
C CYS A 132 4.81 12.11 15.60
N LYS A 133 5.33 13.32 15.74
CA LYS A 133 6.60 13.66 16.38
C LYS A 133 6.38 14.27 17.75
N GLU A 134 5.27 14.97 17.92
CA GLU A 134 4.96 15.63 19.19
C GLU A 134 4.44 14.59 20.18
N GLN A 135 5.07 14.55 21.35
CA GLN A 135 4.71 13.64 22.43
C GLN A 135 3.80 14.35 23.43
N GLY A 136 2.81 13.63 23.94
CA GLY A 136 1.92 14.14 24.97
C GLY A 136 1.09 13.06 25.65
N ILE A 137 0.16 13.50 26.49
CA ILE A 137 -0.82 12.66 27.18
C ILE A 137 -2.21 13.04 26.66
N LEU A 138 -2.96 12.04 26.21
CA LEU A 138 -4.36 12.20 25.81
C LEU A 138 -5.25 12.26 27.05
N HIS A 139 -6.11 13.27 27.12
CA HIS A 139 -7.05 13.49 28.21
C HIS A 139 -8.49 13.57 27.70
N ASP A 140 -9.41 12.87 28.37
CA ASP A 140 -10.85 13.03 28.16
C ASP A 140 -11.39 14.10 29.12
N TRP A 141 -11.77 15.26 28.59
CA TRP A 141 -12.40 16.33 29.37
C TRP A 141 -13.92 16.37 29.24
N THR A 142 -14.53 15.38 28.58
CA THR A 142 -15.98 15.30 28.38
C THR A 142 -16.70 15.32 29.72
N GLY A 143 -17.56 16.32 29.93
CA GLY A 143 -18.30 16.52 31.18
C GLY A 143 -17.46 16.95 32.38
N LYS A 144 -16.16 17.17 32.22
CA LYS A 144 -15.25 17.71 33.24
C LYS A 144 -15.08 19.22 33.11
N LEU A 145 -15.04 19.73 31.87
CA LEU A 145 -14.96 21.15 31.55
C LEU A 145 -15.93 21.48 30.41
N ASP A 146 -16.74 22.53 30.60
CA ASP A 146 -17.80 22.90 29.65
C ASP A 146 -17.22 23.13 28.25
N GLY A 147 -17.77 22.42 27.26
CA GLY A 147 -17.38 22.55 25.86
C GLY A 147 -16.09 21.81 25.47
N CYS A 148 -15.41 21.14 26.40
CA CYS A 148 -14.24 20.33 26.11
C CYS A 148 -14.60 18.86 25.88
N GLY A 149 -13.94 18.24 24.90
CA GLY A 149 -13.93 16.79 24.69
C GLY A 149 -12.52 16.24 24.89
N TRP A 150 -12.04 15.46 23.93
CA TRP A 150 -10.66 14.98 23.92
C TRP A 150 -9.64 16.11 23.72
N MET A 151 -8.58 16.10 24.52
CA MET A 151 -7.47 17.05 24.46
C MET A 151 -6.14 16.32 24.56
N VAL A 152 -5.06 16.91 24.05
CA VAL A 152 -3.70 16.41 24.26
C VAL A 152 -2.88 17.46 25.01
N GLU A 153 -2.31 17.06 26.13
CA GLU A 153 -1.26 17.83 26.83
C GLU A 153 0.09 17.43 26.26
N LEU A 154 0.73 18.30 25.49
CA LEU A 154 2.07 18.06 24.97
C LEU A 154 3.12 18.08 26.10
N ASN A 155 4.27 17.44 25.89
CA ASN A 155 5.37 17.42 26.86
C ASN A 155 5.93 18.81 27.22
N ASN A 156 5.67 19.83 26.39
CA ASN A 156 6.02 21.23 26.67
C ASN A 156 4.96 21.96 27.54
N GLY A 157 3.86 21.30 27.91
CA GLY A 157 2.74 21.83 28.68
C GLY A 157 1.66 22.54 27.85
N GLU A 158 1.79 22.58 26.52
CA GLU A 158 0.74 23.11 25.65
C GLU A 158 -0.47 22.15 25.60
N MET A 159 -1.67 22.71 25.75
CA MET A 159 -2.92 21.96 25.60
C MET A 159 -3.47 22.13 24.19
N LEU A 160 -3.74 21.02 23.52
CA LEU A 160 -4.37 20.96 22.21
C LEU A 160 -5.82 20.52 22.35
N GLU A 161 -6.74 21.28 21.75
CA GLU A 161 -8.15 20.90 21.66
C GLU A 161 -8.40 20.19 20.33
N LEU A 162 -8.74 18.91 20.40
CA LEU A 162 -8.95 18.07 19.22
C LEU A 162 -10.33 18.32 18.60
N ASN A 163 -10.46 18.05 17.31
CA ASN A 163 -11.76 18.03 16.65
C ASN A 163 -12.62 16.86 17.15
N GLU A 164 -13.94 17.01 17.09
CA GLU A 164 -14.87 15.92 17.38
C GLU A 164 -14.58 14.72 16.45
N GLY A 165 -14.64 13.51 16.99
CA GLY A 165 -14.35 12.28 16.25
C GLY A 165 -12.87 12.04 15.92
N ALA A 166 -11.94 12.86 16.42
CA ALA A 166 -10.50 12.65 16.20
C ALA A 166 -9.94 11.39 16.87
N ILE A 167 -10.66 10.86 17.86
CA ILE A 167 -10.22 9.74 18.70
C ILE A 167 -11.09 8.51 18.46
N ASP A 168 -10.44 7.39 18.18
CA ASP A 168 -11.04 6.06 18.20
C ASP A 168 -11.01 5.52 19.64
N GLU A 169 -12.11 5.70 20.38
CA GLU A 169 -12.23 5.29 21.78
C GLU A 169 -12.13 3.77 22.00
N THR A 170 -12.13 2.97 20.93
CA THR A 170 -11.82 1.52 21.03
C THR A 170 -10.32 1.25 21.18
N LYS A 171 -9.48 2.23 20.85
CA LYS A 171 -8.00 2.15 20.87
C LYS A 171 -7.36 3.04 21.92
N PHE A 172 -8.01 4.12 22.31
CA PHE A 172 -7.47 5.12 23.21
C PHE A 172 -8.35 5.30 24.45
N SER A 173 -7.72 5.60 25.59
CA SER A 173 -8.39 5.97 26.83
C SER A 173 -7.75 7.21 27.47
N ASP A 174 -8.44 7.81 28.43
CA ASP A 174 -7.89 8.89 29.27
C ASP A 174 -6.52 8.50 29.87
N GLY A 175 -5.56 9.40 29.83
CA GLY A 175 -4.18 9.19 30.29
C GLY A 175 -3.27 8.44 29.33
N THR A 176 -3.71 8.09 28.11
CA THR A 176 -2.88 7.36 27.14
C THR A 176 -1.70 8.25 26.67
N PRO A 177 -0.44 7.79 26.80
CA PRO A 177 0.69 8.46 26.15
C PRO A 177 0.58 8.36 24.64
N VAL A 178 0.71 9.47 23.94
CA VAL A 178 0.52 9.53 22.48
C VAL A 178 1.67 10.23 21.77
N LEU A 179 1.86 9.85 20.51
CA LEU A 179 2.53 10.64 19.50
C LEU A 179 1.45 11.23 18.58
N ILE A 180 1.49 12.55 18.39
CA ILE A 180 0.50 13.30 17.61
C ILE A 180 1.19 14.15 16.53
N GLY A 181 0.53 14.25 15.38
CA GLY A 181 0.79 15.26 14.37
C GLY A 181 -0.49 16.07 14.16
N TYR A 182 -0.35 17.39 14.03
CA TYR A 182 -1.52 18.27 13.97
C TYR A 182 -1.24 19.56 13.18
N LYS A 183 -2.31 20.27 12.83
CA LYS A 183 -2.28 21.65 12.34
C LYS A 183 -3.13 22.53 13.24
N THR A 184 -2.59 23.67 13.68
CA THR A 184 -3.39 24.68 14.36
C THR A 184 -4.43 25.25 13.41
N VAL A 185 -5.66 25.37 13.89
CA VAL A 185 -6.78 25.93 13.14
C VAL A 185 -7.43 27.06 13.92
N TYR A 186 -7.96 28.04 13.19
CA TYR A 186 -8.78 29.08 13.80
C TYR A 186 -10.25 28.62 13.79
N ARG A 187 -10.74 28.14 14.94
CA ARG A 187 -12.17 27.84 15.14
C ARG A 187 -12.66 28.46 16.44
N ALA A 188 -13.91 28.90 16.43
CA ALA A 188 -14.59 29.26 17.67
C ALA A 188 -14.77 27.99 18.49
N SER A 189 -14.30 28.02 19.73
CA SER A 189 -14.42 26.91 20.68
C SER A 189 -14.94 27.42 22.01
N ASN A 190 -15.81 26.64 22.63
CA ASN A 190 -16.30 26.90 23.97
C ASN A 190 -15.40 26.26 25.06
N CYS A 191 -14.50 25.35 24.68
CA CYS A 191 -13.60 24.68 25.62
C CYS A 191 -12.61 25.66 26.28
N MET A 192 -12.11 26.64 25.52
CA MET A 192 -11.17 27.70 25.95
C MET A 192 -9.90 27.22 26.71
N ALA A 193 -9.65 25.91 26.77
CA ALA A 193 -8.58 25.31 27.57
C ALA A 193 -7.38 24.84 26.73
N GLY A 194 -7.44 24.97 25.41
CA GLY A 194 -6.37 24.56 24.52
C GLY A 194 -6.42 25.25 23.16
N THR A 195 -5.31 25.16 22.43
CA THR A 195 -5.19 25.58 21.04
C THR A 195 -6.03 24.64 20.17
N PRO A 196 -7.01 25.13 19.40
CA PRO A 196 -7.78 24.27 18.50
C PRO A 196 -6.90 23.73 17.37
N VAL A 197 -6.96 22.41 17.17
CA VAL A 197 -6.17 21.73 16.14
C VAL A 197 -7.00 20.76 15.30
N GLU A 198 -6.53 20.51 14.08
CA GLU A 198 -6.92 19.38 13.24
C GLU A 198 -5.84 18.30 13.38
N VAL A 199 -6.23 17.11 13.86
CA VAL A 199 -5.32 15.98 14.03
C VAL A 199 -5.00 15.38 12.66
N THR A 200 -3.72 15.37 12.29
CA THR A 200 -3.27 14.72 11.05
C THR A 200 -2.83 13.29 11.28
N CYS A 201 -2.40 12.96 12.51
CA CYS A 201 -2.14 11.59 12.94
C CYS A 201 -2.10 11.50 14.47
N ILE A 202 -2.48 10.36 15.04
CA ILE A 202 -2.33 10.07 16.46
C ILE A 202 -2.10 8.56 16.65
N ARG A 203 -1.15 8.19 17.52
CA ARG A 203 -0.85 6.81 17.87
C ARG A 203 -0.36 6.69 19.30
N VAL A 204 -0.49 5.51 19.90
CA VAL A 204 0.06 5.24 21.22
C VAL A 204 1.58 5.42 21.18
N ALA A 205 2.12 6.20 22.11
CA ALA A 205 3.56 6.28 22.28
C ALA A 205 4.04 4.96 22.90
N ASN A 206 4.90 4.22 22.19
CA ASN A 206 5.55 3.05 22.77
C ASN A 206 6.44 3.50 23.93
N THR A 207 5.94 3.42 25.16
CA THR A 207 6.78 3.44 26.34
C THR A 207 7.57 2.14 26.34
N THR A 208 8.83 2.19 25.93
CA THR A 208 9.77 1.11 26.18
C THR A 208 9.76 0.87 27.69
N GLN A 209 9.15 -0.23 28.13
CA GLN A 209 9.29 -0.70 29.50
C GLN A 209 10.77 -1.07 29.67
N ASN A 210 11.50 -0.24 30.42
CA ASN A 210 12.79 -0.63 30.98
C ASN A 210 12.57 -1.62 32.12
#